data_AF-A0A8A0RK73-F1
#
_entry.id   AF-A0A8A0RK73-F1
#
_cell.length_a   1.000
_cell.length_b   1.000
_cell.length_c   1.000
_cell.angle_alpha   90.00
_cell.angle_beta   90.00
_cell.angle_gamma   90.00
#
_symmetry.space_group_name_H-M   'P 1'
#
loop_
_entity.id
_entity.type
_entity.pdbx_description
1 polymer ?
#
loop_
_entity_poly.entity_id
_entity_poly.type
_entity_poly.pdbx_seq_one_letter_code
_entity_poly.pdbx_strand_id
1 'polypeptide(L)'
;MGQFLTGDVNLNVRYEEIKKHYKNYLNNVLVGQVPHHGSEYNWNDKLLNDTPNSKFWVISAGILNNKHPSNEVCCDITKNKKLIIANEIKCFSMDFFYSI
;
A
#
# COMPACT_ATOMS: atom_id res chain seq x y z
N MET A 1 -6.56 11.64 -9.00
CA MET A 1 -5.72 10.51 -8.56
C MET A 1 -5.26 10.80 -7.14
N GLY A 2 -5.29 9.81 -6.25
CA GLY A 2 -4.96 9.97 -4.83
C GLY A 2 -3.99 8.90 -4.32
N GLN A 3 -3.54 9.10 -3.08
CA GLN A 3 -2.71 8.17 -2.34
C GLN A 3 -3.52 7.58 -1.18
N PHE A 4 -3.36 6.29 -0.91
CA PHE A 4 -3.95 5.62 0.25
C PHE A 4 -2.85 5.28 1.26
N LEU A 5 -2.68 6.15 2.25
CA LEU A 5 -1.62 6.05 3.26
C LEU A 5 -2.17 5.37 4.51
N THR A 6 -1.50 4.29 4.94
CA THR A 6 -2.01 3.38 5.97
C THR A 6 -1.22 3.44 7.27
N GLY A 7 0.02 3.95 7.24
CA GLY A 7 0.90 3.98 8.41
C GLY A 7 1.04 2.59 9.05
N ASP A 8 0.79 2.48 10.35
CA ASP A 8 0.87 1.22 11.10
C ASP A 8 -0.50 0.57 11.37
N VAL A 9 -1.55 0.97 10.65
CA VAL A 9 -2.90 0.42 10.87
C VAL A 9 -2.89 -1.11 10.69
N ASN A 10 -3.68 -1.81 11.50
CA ASN A 10 -3.95 -3.21 11.25
C ASN A 10 -5.19 -3.35 10.37
N LEU A 11 -5.02 -3.68 9.08
CA LEU A 11 -6.14 -3.83 8.14
C LEU A 11 -6.96 -5.10 8.38
N ASN A 12 -6.55 -5.99 9.27
CA ASN A 12 -7.36 -7.12 9.72
C ASN A 12 -8.38 -6.71 10.80
N VAL A 13 -8.24 -5.50 11.35
CA VAL A 13 -9.17 -4.94 12.33
C VAL A 13 -10.05 -3.90 11.64
N ARG A 14 -11.36 -4.14 11.61
CA ARG A 14 -12.36 -3.19 11.10
C ARG A 14 -12.16 -2.78 9.63
N TYR A 15 -11.68 -3.72 8.81
CA TYR A 15 -11.45 -3.52 7.38
C TYR A 15 -12.69 -2.98 6.66
N GLU A 16 -13.86 -3.56 6.94
CA GLU A 16 -15.11 -3.20 6.28
C GLU A 16 -15.54 -1.76 6.62
N GLU A 17 -15.28 -1.28 7.84
CA GLU A 17 -15.52 0.13 8.18
C GLU A 17 -14.56 1.07 7.46
N ILE A 18 -13.27 0.71 7.34
CA ILE A 18 -12.28 1.48 6.56
C ILE A 18 -12.73 1.55 5.09
N LYS A 19 -13.06 0.40 4.49
CA LYS A 19 -13.57 0.30 3.13
C LYS A 19 -14.82 1.17 2.94
N LYS A 20 -15.80 1.06 3.84
CA LYS A 20 -17.04 1.83 3.79
C LYS A 20 -16.78 3.34 3.90
N HIS A 21 -15.87 3.76 4.79
CA HIS A 21 -15.51 5.16 4.97
C HIS A 21 -14.88 5.75 3.70
N TYR A 22 -13.99 5.01 3.06
CA TYR A 22 -13.26 5.50 1.88
C TYR A 22 -13.88 5.09 0.53
N LYS A 23 -15.04 4.43 0.51
CA LYS A 23 -15.63 3.79 -0.69
C LYS A 23 -15.66 4.68 -1.95
N ASN A 24 -15.92 5.98 -1.79
CA ASN A 24 -16.03 6.92 -2.90
C ASN A 24 -14.66 7.33 -3.48
N TYR A 25 -13.57 7.02 -2.77
CA TYR A 25 -12.20 7.41 -3.12
C TYR A 25 -11.33 6.23 -3.55
N LEU A 26 -11.69 5.00 -3.19
CA LEU A 26 -10.84 3.83 -3.44
C LEU A 26 -10.53 3.60 -4.93
N ASN A 27 -11.50 3.87 -5.82
CA ASN A 27 -11.29 3.82 -7.27
C ASN A 27 -10.32 4.90 -7.79
N ASN A 28 -10.05 5.96 -7.03
CA ASN A 28 -9.16 7.05 -7.43
C ASN A 28 -7.73 6.87 -6.91
N VAL A 29 -7.47 5.83 -6.12
CA VAL A 29 -6.15 5.52 -5.56
C VAL A 29 -5.22 5.05 -6.68
N LEU A 30 -4.10 5.76 -6.86
CA LEU A 30 -3.04 5.35 -7.79
C LEU A 30 -1.86 4.70 -7.03
N VAL A 31 -1.56 5.23 -5.84
CA VAL A 31 -0.47 4.78 -4.98
C VAL A 31 -1.06 4.31 -3.65
N GLY A 32 -0.80 3.06 -3.27
CA GLY A 32 -1.10 2.53 -1.95
C GLY A 32 0.16 2.45 -1.09
N GLN A 33 0.03 2.72 0.21
CA GLN A 33 1.05 2.36 1.19
C GLN A 33 0.65 1.06 1.88
N VAL A 34 1.59 0.13 1.96
CA VAL A 34 1.41 -1.11 2.74
C VAL A 34 1.61 -0.79 4.23
N PRO A 35 0.70 -1.23 5.11
CA PRO A 35 0.81 -0.92 6.52
C PRO A 35 2.00 -1.60 7.19
N HIS A 36 2.47 -1.00 8.28
CA HIS A 36 3.39 -1.59 9.25
C HIS A 36 4.59 -2.30 8.61
N HIS A 37 5.35 -1.55 7.82
CA HIS A 37 6.55 -2.04 7.12
C HIS A 37 6.34 -3.27 6.22
N GLY A 38 5.09 -3.65 5.91
CA GLY A 38 4.78 -4.89 5.18
C GLY A 38 4.66 -6.13 6.06
N SER A 39 4.20 -5.96 7.30
CA SER A 39 3.80 -7.06 8.18
C SER A 39 2.56 -7.78 7.66
N GLU A 40 2.61 -9.10 7.55
CA GLU A 40 1.46 -9.96 7.22
C GLU A 40 0.32 -9.84 8.24
N TYR A 41 0.65 -9.58 9.52
CA TYR A 41 -0.36 -9.41 10.58
C TYR A 41 -1.19 -8.12 10.45
N ASN A 42 -0.70 -7.16 9.67
CA ASN A 42 -1.37 -5.88 9.41
C ASN A 42 -1.93 -5.81 7.99
N TRP A 43 -1.56 -6.73 7.12
CA TRP A 43 -1.93 -6.76 5.71
C TRP A 43 -3.28 -7.45 5.49
N ASN A 44 -4.06 -6.93 4.54
CA ASN A 44 -5.29 -7.54 4.06
C ASN A 44 -5.34 -7.36 2.54
N ASP A 45 -5.14 -8.44 1.80
CA ASP A 45 -4.99 -8.47 0.35
C ASP A 45 -6.25 -8.00 -0.41
N LYS A 46 -7.42 -8.04 0.22
CA LYS A 46 -8.68 -7.49 -0.30
C LYS A 46 -8.53 -6.03 -0.73
N LEU A 47 -7.63 -5.27 -0.08
CA LEU A 47 -7.37 -3.88 -0.41
C LEU A 47 -6.86 -3.70 -1.85
N LEU A 48 -6.17 -4.69 -2.41
CA LEU A 48 -5.71 -4.67 -3.81
C LEU A 48 -6.89 -4.70 -4.79
N ASN A 49 -7.93 -5.48 -4.48
CA ASN A 49 -9.14 -5.58 -5.29
C ASN A 49 -10.05 -4.37 -5.08
N ASP A 50 -10.12 -3.86 -3.86
CA ASP A 50 -10.93 -2.70 -3.50
C ASP A 50 -10.32 -1.38 -3.99
N THR A 51 -9.04 -1.37 -4.39
CA THR A 51 -8.36 -0.24 -5.06
C THR A 51 -7.97 -0.60 -6.50
N PRO A 52 -8.94 -0.82 -7.41
CA PRO A 52 -8.67 -1.43 -8.71
C PRO A 52 -7.67 -0.63 -9.57
N ASN A 53 -7.69 0.71 -9.45
CA ASN A 53 -6.81 1.62 -10.20
C ASN A 53 -5.45 1.86 -9.54
N SER A 54 -5.18 1.27 -8.36
CA SER A 54 -3.85 1.33 -7.76
C SER A 54 -2.86 0.64 -8.70
N LYS A 55 -1.72 1.29 -8.94
CA LYS A 55 -0.63 0.75 -9.77
C LYS A 55 0.64 0.52 -8.98
N PHE A 56 0.90 1.38 -8.01
CA PHE A 56 2.12 1.38 -7.21
C PHE A 56 1.77 1.12 -5.75
N TRP A 57 2.51 0.22 -5.12
CA TRP A 57 2.40 -0.07 -3.71
C TRP A 57 3.76 0.10 -3.05
N VAL A 58 3.79 0.96 -2.03
CA VAL A 58 5.03 1.34 -1.34
C VAL A 58 5.06 0.68 0.03
N ILE A 59 6.14 -0.05 0.29
CA ILE A 59 6.51 -0.53 1.61
C ILE A 59 7.61 0.37 2.13
N SER A 60 7.39 1.02 3.27
CA SER A 60 8.45 1.69 4.02
C SER A 60 9.11 0.66 4.94
N ALA A 61 10.26 0.10 4.60
CA ALA A 61 10.95 -0.90 5.42
C ALA A 61 12.46 -0.64 5.45
N GLY A 62 13.01 -0.51 6.66
CA GLY A 62 14.43 -0.21 6.86
C GLY A 62 15.35 -1.36 6.45
N ILE A 63 16.55 -1.04 6.00
CA ILE A 63 17.54 -2.02 5.48
C ILE A 63 17.89 -3.10 6.52
N LEU A 64 17.89 -2.74 7.80
CA LEU A 64 18.24 -3.65 8.91
C LEU A 64 17.02 -4.32 9.57
N ASN A 65 15.81 -4.10 9.04
CA ASN A 65 14.62 -4.74 9.58
C ASN A 65 14.47 -6.15 9.00
N ASN A 66 15.12 -7.12 9.63
CA ASN A 66 15.11 -8.50 9.16
C ASN A 66 13.74 -9.21 9.30
N LYS A 67 12.73 -8.56 9.87
CA LYS A 67 11.38 -9.12 10.05
C LYS A 67 10.42 -8.74 8.92
N HIS A 68 10.63 -7.61 8.25
CA HIS A 68 9.69 -7.06 7.29
C HIS A 68 10.39 -6.43 6.08
N PRO A 69 9.77 -6.46 4.88
CA PRO A 69 8.43 -6.95 4.60
C PRO A 69 8.32 -8.48 4.59
N SER A 70 7.13 -9.01 4.87
CA SER A 70 6.84 -10.43 4.69
C SER A 70 6.86 -10.79 3.20
N ASN A 71 7.38 -11.98 2.90
CA ASN A 71 7.37 -12.53 1.54
C ASN A 71 5.94 -12.71 1.01
N GLU A 72 4.98 -13.04 1.86
CA GLU A 72 3.58 -13.21 1.47
C GLU A 72 2.99 -11.90 0.95
N VAL A 73 3.19 -10.81 1.71
CA VAL A 73 2.76 -9.46 1.33
C VAL A 73 3.40 -9.03 0.01
N CYS A 74 4.70 -9.29 -0.17
CA CYS A 74 5.40 -8.99 -1.41
C CYS A 74 4.82 -9.78 -2.59
N CYS A 75 4.53 -11.06 -2.41
CA CYS A 75 3.94 -11.93 -3.42
C CYS A 75 2.53 -11.46 -3.82
N ASP A 76 1.69 -11.09 -2.85
CA ASP A 76 0.34 -10.59 -3.15
C ASP A 76 0.35 -9.35 -4.04
N ILE A 77 1.22 -8.40 -3.73
CA ILE A 77 1.34 -7.16 -4.49
C ILE A 77 1.91 -7.43 -5.88
N THR A 78 3.01 -8.19 -5.96
CA THR A 78 3.74 -8.42 -7.23
C THR A 78 2.99 -9.30 -8.23
N LYS A 79 1.94 -10.02 -7.81
CA LYS A 79 1.03 -10.74 -8.74
C LYS A 79 0.49 -9.83 -9.84
N ASN A 80 0.06 -8.61 -9.50
CA ASN A 80 -0.66 -7.74 -10.43
C ASN A 80 -0.33 -6.25 -10.33
N LYS A 81 0.50 -5.84 -9.36
CA LYS A 81 0.81 -4.43 -9.06
C LYS A 81 2.32 -4.23 -8.99
N LYS A 82 2.78 -2.98 -9.08
CA LYS A 82 4.20 -2.64 -8.91
C LYS A 82 4.51 -2.42 -7.43
N LEU A 83 5.35 -3.29 -6.87
CA LEU A 83 5.89 -3.14 -5.52
C LEU A 83 7.13 -2.25 -5.51
N ILE A 84 7.21 -1.33 -4.56
CA ILE A 84 8.37 -0.49 -4.29
C ILE A 84 8.70 -0.59 -2.81
N ILE A 85 9.96 -0.91 -2.49
CA ILE A 85 10.46 -0.89 -1.11
C ILE A 85 11.30 0.37 -0.94
N ALA A 86 10.76 1.32 -0.18
CA ALA A 86 11.43 2.55 0.22
C ALA A 86 12.10 2.35 1.58
N ASN A 87 13.32 2.88 1.71
CA ASN A 87 14.15 2.76 2.90
C ASN A 87 15.02 4.02 3.06
N GLU A 88 15.99 3.97 3.96
CA GLU A 88 16.85 5.11 4.32
C GLU A 88 17.72 5.61 3.15
N ILE A 89 17.89 4.81 2.09
CA ILE A 89 18.74 5.10 0.92
C ILE A 89 17.92 5.13 -0.38
N LYS A 90 16.80 4.42 -0.43
CA LYS A 90 15.93 4.30 -1.61
C LYS A 90 14.62 5.03 -1.37
N CYS A 91 14.35 6.05 -2.17
CA CYS A 91 13.07 6.75 -2.19
C CYS A 91 12.29 6.49 -3.47
N PHE A 92 11.00 6.81 -3.43
CA PHE A 92 10.12 6.85 -4.60
C PHE A 92 9.53 8.24 -4.72
N SER A 93 9.69 8.86 -5.88
CA SER A 93 9.10 10.15 -6.22
C SER A 93 8.21 9.98 -7.45
N MET A 94 7.05 10.63 -7.44
CA MET A 94 6.15 10.66 -8.57
C MET A 94 5.48 12.02 -8.65
N ASP A 95 5.64 12.68 -9.80
CA ASP A 95 5.09 14.00 -10.05
C ASP A 95 3.78 13.88 -10.82
N PHE A 96 2.81 14.70 -10.42
CA PHE A 96 1.51 14.78 -11.07
C PHE A 96 1.39 16.12 -11.80
N PHE A 97 1.24 16.04 -13.12
CA PHE A 97 0.96 17.21 -13.94
C PHE A 97 -0.52 17.23 -14.27
N TYR A 98 -1.21 18.30 -13.88
CA TYR A 98 -2.58 18.56 -14.25
C TYR A 98 -2.58 19.55 -15.39
N SER A 99 -3.15 19.16 -16.53
CA SER A 99 -3.50 20.11 -17.58
C SER A 99 -4.75 20.88 -17.11
N ILE A 100 -4.60 22.19 -16.94
CA ILE A 100 -5.71 23.12 -16.66
C ILE A 100 -6.41 23.43 -17.97
#